data_AF-A0A929EAC7-F1
#
_entry.id   AF-A0A929EAC7-F1
#
_cell.length_a   1.000
_cell.length_b   1.000
_cell.length_c   1.000
_cell.angle_alpha   90.00
_cell.angle_beta   90.00
_cell.angle_gamma   90.00
#
_symmetry.space_group_name_H-M   'P 1'
#
loop_
_entity.id
_entity.type
_entity.pdbx_description
1 polymer ?
#
loop_
_entity_poly.entity_id
_entity_poly.type
_entity_poly.pdbx_seq_one_letter_code
_entity_poly.pdbx_strand_id
1 'polypeptide(L)'
;QSHDGFKPFEQVVTSMKPEEVTEIVKVSGLSGRGGAGFPTGVKWGFMDNSNWPHYFVANADESEPGTFKDREIMESNPFQFLEGLMISSFAIGANAAYIYLRGEFWQVAHYLDEKIAELENAKLLGDNLFGTDYSLRIYTHLGAGAYICGEETALLESMEGKRGQPRLRPPFPPSYGLFGKPTIVNNVETLTNVPAIITNGGEWYQALGTEDTAGVKVFSLSGRVNKPGNYELPFGTTFRELIFKHGGGIIDDVPIKAIMAAGASSSMIVADEKALDTPMDYASVRTLDADLGSASIIVMDETIDIDWVINKTISFFKHESCGKCTPCREGNYWMHNLTQRIHAGDGSRDDVELLYNVAENIKGKCLCALGEFSIQAVLTGIERFPNDFEPKVR
;
A
#
# COMPACT_ATOMS: atom_id res chain seq x y z
N GLN A 1 3.12 -28.89 -3.43
CA GLN A 1 4.00 -30.05 -3.71
C GLN A 1 4.68 -29.98 -5.08
N SER A 2 4.01 -29.59 -6.18
CA SER A 2 4.65 -29.54 -7.52
C SER A 2 5.73 -28.47 -7.71
N HIS A 3 5.80 -27.47 -6.82
CA HIS A 3 6.75 -26.34 -6.89
C HIS A 3 7.43 -26.08 -5.54
N ASP A 4 7.62 -27.11 -4.71
CA ASP A 4 8.33 -26.98 -3.44
C ASP A 4 7.73 -26.01 -2.39
N GLY A 5 6.46 -25.62 -2.57
CA GLY A 5 5.76 -24.76 -1.59
C GLY A 5 5.75 -25.32 -0.17
N PHE A 6 5.87 -24.43 0.81
CA PHE A 6 5.99 -24.69 2.26
C PHE A 6 7.31 -25.33 2.73
N LYS A 7 8.26 -25.69 1.84
CA LYS A 7 9.59 -26.13 2.28
C LYS A 7 10.35 -25.02 3.03
N PRO A 8 10.35 -23.76 2.58
CA PRO A 8 10.96 -22.66 3.34
C PRO A 8 10.35 -22.52 4.74
N PHE A 9 9.03 -22.61 4.85
CA PHE A 9 8.37 -22.55 6.16
C PHE A 9 8.75 -23.72 7.07
N GLU A 10 8.77 -24.96 6.55
CA GLU A 10 9.23 -26.14 7.30
C GLU A 10 10.67 -25.94 7.80
N GLN A 11 11.59 -25.53 6.92
CA GLN A 11 12.99 -25.25 7.27
C GLN A 11 13.09 -24.21 8.39
N VAL A 12 12.35 -23.11 8.29
CA VAL A 12 12.36 -22.03 9.27
C VAL A 12 11.93 -22.55 10.65
N VAL A 13 10.84 -23.32 10.71
CA VAL A 13 10.32 -23.80 11.99
C VAL A 13 11.20 -24.89 12.60
N THR A 14 11.79 -25.79 11.80
CA THR A 14 12.56 -26.92 12.34
C THR A 14 14.02 -26.60 12.63
N SER A 15 14.59 -25.62 11.95
CA SER A 15 16.05 -25.48 11.84
C SER A 15 16.58 -24.07 12.12
N MET A 16 15.72 -23.09 12.33
CA MET A 16 16.12 -21.68 12.53
C MET A 16 15.52 -21.10 13.81
N LYS A 17 16.17 -20.06 14.31
CA LYS A 17 15.62 -19.19 15.36
C LYS A 17 14.87 -18.00 14.74
N PRO A 18 13.84 -17.45 15.42
CA PRO A 18 13.10 -16.28 14.93
C PRO A 18 13.99 -15.08 14.54
N GLU A 19 15.07 -14.85 15.29
CA GLU A 19 16.01 -13.76 15.04
C GLU A 19 16.81 -13.96 13.74
N GLU A 20 17.13 -15.22 13.38
CA GLU A 20 17.84 -15.54 12.14
C GLU A 20 16.96 -15.23 10.92
N VAL A 21 15.67 -15.56 11.00
CA VAL A 21 14.69 -15.21 9.95
C VAL A 21 14.58 -13.70 9.78
N THR A 22 14.49 -12.97 10.90
CA THR A 22 14.43 -11.51 10.90
C THR A 22 15.69 -10.90 10.28
N GLU A 23 16.88 -11.43 10.57
CA GLU A 23 18.13 -10.94 10.00
C GLU A 23 18.23 -11.22 8.50
N ILE A 24 17.81 -12.39 8.01
CA ILE A 24 17.77 -12.66 6.55
C ILE A 24 16.88 -11.63 5.84
N VAL A 25 15.70 -11.34 6.38
CA VAL A 25 14.79 -10.34 5.78
C VAL A 25 15.35 -8.92 5.90
N LYS A 26 16.10 -8.61 6.95
CA LYS A 26 16.78 -7.33 7.09
C LYS A 26 17.92 -7.18 6.08
N VAL A 27 18.75 -8.21 5.90
CA VAL A 27 19.82 -8.26 4.88
C VAL A 27 19.26 -8.13 3.47
N SER A 28 18.07 -8.71 3.22
CA SER A 28 17.42 -8.59 1.91
C SER A 28 17.11 -7.16 1.47
N GLY A 29 17.04 -6.20 2.40
CA GLY A 29 16.61 -4.84 2.09
C GLY A 29 15.11 -4.72 1.76
N LEU A 30 14.30 -5.75 2.01
CA LEU A 30 12.86 -5.73 1.74
C LEU A 30 12.19 -4.55 2.45
N SER A 31 11.70 -3.62 1.64
CA SER A 31 10.94 -2.46 2.11
C SER A 31 9.43 -2.72 2.03
N GLY A 32 8.67 -2.19 2.97
CA GLY A 32 7.22 -2.39 3.04
C GLY A 32 6.51 -1.90 1.77
N ARG A 33 5.66 -2.75 1.20
CA ARG A 33 5.00 -2.53 -0.10
C ARG A 33 3.61 -1.88 -0.03
N GLY A 34 3.16 -1.52 1.18
CA GLY A 34 1.87 -0.88 1.42
C GLY A 34 1.87 0.65 1.35
N GLY A 35 2.94 1.28 0.84
CA GLY A 35 3.02 2.74 0.65
C GLY A 35 4.07 3.46 1.49
N ALA A 36 4.28 3.04 2.74
CA ALA A 36 5.21 3.72 3.65
C ALA A 36 6.70 3.44 3.36
N GLY A 37 7.03 2.37 2.62
CA GLY A 37 8.42 2.03 2.27
C GLY A 37 9.33 1.65 3.46
N PHE A 38 8.78 1.41 4.66
CA PHE A 38 9.59 1.16 5.85
C PHE A 38 10.34 -0.20 5.76
N PRO A 39 11.63 -0.29 6.13
CA PRO A 39 12.39 -1.54 6.07
C PRO A 39 11.77 -2.65 6.93
N THR A 40 11.35 -3.74 6.30
CA THR A 40 10.51 -4.78 6.91
C THR A 40 11.24 -5.53 8.03
N GLY A 41 12.49 -5.97 7.79
CA GLY A 41 13.28 -6.66 8.81
C GLY A 41 13.58 -5.78 10.03
N VAL A 42 13.79 -4.47 9.82
CA VAL A 42 13.94 -3.52 10.93
C VAL A 42 12.64 -3.38 11.72
N LYS A 43 11.49 -3.35 11.03
CA LYS A 43 10.17 -3.27 11.66
C LYS A 43 9.93 -4.45 12.61
N TRP A 44 10.28 -5.66 12.17
CA TRP A 44 10.14 -6.88 12.99
C TRP A 44 11.03 -6.83 14.23
N GLY A 45 12.22 -6.24 14.12
CA GLY A 45 13.14 -6.05 15.25
C GLY A 45 12.65 -5.10 16.36
N PHE A 46 11.56 -4.36 16.15
CA PHE A 46 10.97 -3.48 17.18
C PHE A 46 9.97 -4.19 18.11
N MET A 47 9.73 -5.48 17.92
CA MET A 47 8.78 -6.24 18.74
C MET A 47 9.17 -6.25 20.22
N ASP A 48 8.22 -5.90 21.08
CA ASP A 48 8.37 -5.96 22.53
C ASP A 48 8.18 -7.40 23.05
N ASN A 49 9.29 -8.11 23.22
CA ASN A 49 9.31 -9.49 23.71
C ASN A 49 8.95 -9.64 25.21
N SER A 50 8.64 -8.54 25.92
CA SER A 50 8.23 -8.58 27.33
C SER A 50 6.71 -8.67 27.52
N ASN A 51 5.91 -8.45 26.47
CA ASN A 51 4.44 -8.42 26.54
C ASN A 51 3.82 -9.47 25.60
N TRP A 52 3.19 -10.49 26.17
CA TRP A 52 2.61 -11.60 25.41
C TRP A 52 1.07 -11.63 25.49
N PRO A 53 0.37 -12.21 24.49
CA PRO A 53 0.87 -12.84 23.27
C PRO A 53 1.29 -11.84 22.17
N HIS A 54 2.03 -12.27 21.16
CA HIS A 54 2.29 -11.48 19.94
C HIS A 54 1.26 -11.80 18.85
N TYR A 55 0.94 -10.79 18.03
CA TYR A 55 0.07 -10.94 16.87
C TYR A 55 0.76 -10.49 15.57
N PHE A 56 0.39 -11.14 14.47
CA PHE A 56 0.71 -10.66 13.13
C PHE A 56 -0.58 -10.26 12.42
N VAL A 57 -0.56 -9.14 11.69
CA VAL A 57 -1.68 -8.73 10.85
C VAL A 57 -1.22 -8.50 9.42
N ALA A 58 -1.75 -9.29 8.49
CA ALA A 58 -1.65 -9.01 7.07
C ALA A 58 -2.70 -7.95 6.70
N ASN A 59 -2.22 -6.78 6.27
CA ASN A 59 -3.07 -5.71 5.74
C ASN A 59 -3.41 -6.01 4.27
N ALA A 60 -4.61 -6.53 4.06
CA ALA A 60 -5.23 -6.81 2.77
C ALA A 60 -6.40 -5.84 2.48
N ASP A 61 -6.45 -4.69 3.18
CA ASP A 61 -7.37 -3.59 2.88
C ASP A 61 -6.82 -2.73 1.74
N GLU A 62 -6.90 -3.27 0.53
CA GLU A 62 -6.50 -2.60 -0.70
C GLU A 62 -7.60 -1.63 -1.15
N SER A 63 -7.59 -0.43 -0.57
CA SER A 63 -8.61 0.59 -0.81
C SER A 63 -8.09 1.86 -1.50
N GLU A 64 -6.77 1.97 -1.72
CA GLU A 64 -6.16 3.08 -2.46
C GLU A 64 -6.55 3.03 -3.95
N PRO A 65 -7.18 4.09 -4.51
CA PRO A 65 -7.61 4.08 -5.90
C PRO A 65 -6.45 3.84 -6.87
N GLY A 66 -6.66 2.95 -7.84
CA GLY A 66 -5.60 2.54 -8.77
C GLY A 66 -4.71 1.40 -8.26
N THR A 67 -4.86 0.97 -7.00
CA THR A 67 -4.15 -0.21 -6.45
C THR A 67 -5.04 -1.44 -6.59
N PHE A 68 -4.54 -2.50 -7.23
CA PHE A 68 -5.29 -3.76 -7.43
C PHE A 68 -4.37 -4.99 -7.50
N LYS A 69 -3.19 -4.89 -6.87
CA LYS A 69 -2.13 -5.91 -6.81
C LYS A 69 -2.40 -6.99 -5.76
N ASP A 70 -2.90 -6.60 -4.59
CA ASP A 70 -3.05 -7.49 -3.44
C ASP A 70 -4.21 -8.46 -3.67
N ARG A 71 -5.28 -7.98 -4.31
CA ARG A 71 -6.36 -8.85 -4.79
C ARG A 71 -5.85 -9.96 -5.70
N GLU A 72 -5.08 -9.61 -6.72
CA GLU A 72 -4.60 -10.57 -7.72
C GLU A 72 -3.66 -11.61 -7.07
N ILE A 73 -2.80 -11.19 -6.14
CA ILE A 73 -1.95 -12.10 -5.36
C ILE A 73 -2.81 -13.10 -4.58
N MET A 74 -3.82 -12.62 -3.83
CA MET A 74 -4.66 -13.49 -3.00
C MET A 74 -5.55 -14.43 -3.83
N GLU A 75 -6.04 -13.99 -5.00
CA GLU A 75 -6.87 -14.83 -5.88
C GLU A 75 -6.00 -15.86 -6.65
N SER A 76 -4.86 -15.44 -7.17
CA SER A 76 -4.06 -16.24 -8.12
C SER A 76 -2.98 -17.10 -7.46
N ASN A 77 -2.37 -16.63 -6.37
CA ASN A 77 -1.33 -17.35 -5.64
C ASN A 77 -1.46 -17.20 -4.10
N PRO A 78 -2.58 -17.64 -3.52
CA PRO A 78 -2.84 -17.49 -2.09
C PRO A 78 -1.79 -18.19 -1.22
N PHE A 79 -1.25 -19.33 -1.66
CA PHE A 79 -0.32 -20.13 -0.86
C PHE A 79 1.03 -19.44 -0.67
N GLN A 80 1.56 -18.72 -1.67
CA GLN A 80 2.79 -17.96 -1.49
C GLN A 80 2.60 -16.83 -0.48
N PHE A 81 1.47 -16.14 -0.54
CA PHE A 81 1.11 -15.12 0.45
C PHE A 81 0.96 -15.71 1.86
N LEU A 82 0.21 -16.82 1.99
CA LEU A 82 0.01 -17.50 3.28
C LEU A 82 1.32 -18.03 3.86
N GLU A 83 2.18 -18.64 3.04
CA GLU A 83 3.51 -19.08 3.47
C GLU A 83 4.35 -17.90 3.98
N GLY A 84 4.32 -16.77 3.28
CA GLY A 84 4.96 -15.53 3.71
C GLY A 84 4.47 -15.05 5.08
N LEU A 85 3.14 -15.03 5.27
CA LEU A 85 2.53 -14.69 6.56
C LEU A 85 2.95 -15.65 7.67
N MET A 86 3.05 -16.95 7.39
CA MET A 86 3.45 -17.98 8.35
C MET A 86 4.92 -17.82 8.77
N ILE A 87 5.82 -17.61 7.81
CA ILE A 87 7.24 -17.34 8.08
C ILE A 87 7.40 -16.05 8.88
N SER A 88 6.74 -14.97 8.48
CA SER A 88 6.79 -13.69 9.19
C SER A 88 6.22 -13.77 10.61
N SER A 89 5.18 -14.57 10.82
CA SER A 89 4.62 -14.83 12.16
C SER A 89 5.63 -15.55 13.05
N PHE A 90 6.34 -16.57 12.52
CA PHE A 90 7.39 -17.26 13.25
C PHE A 90 8.54 -16.31 13.61
N ALA A 91 8.98 -15.46 12.68
CA ALA A 91 10.07 -14.51 12.88
C ALA A 91 9.85 -13.55 14.07
N ILE A 92 8.59 -13.23 14.38
CA ILE A 92 8.22 -12.38 15.51
C ILE A 92 7.65 -13.14 16.71
N GLY A 93 7.62 -14.48 16.65
CA GLY A 93 7.04 -15.31 17.71
C GLY A 93 5.51 -15.20 17.86
N ALA A 94 4.77 -14.82 16.82
CA ALA A 94 3.31 -14.74 16.88
C ALA A 94 2.67 -16.12 16.73
N ASN A 95 1.72 -16.45 17.61
CA ASN A 95 0.93 -17.70 17.52
C ASN A 95 -0.45 -17.50 16.88
N ALA A 96 -0.84 -16.25 16.64
CA ALA A 96 -2.06 -15.90 15.94
C ALA A 96 -1.78 -14.79 14.93
N ALA A 97 -2.22 -15.04 13.70
CA ALA A 97 -2.16 -14.09 12.61
C ALA A 97 -3.56 -13.79 12.10
N TYR A 98 -3.77 -12.55 11.66
CA TYR A 98 -5.02 -12.11 11.07
C TYR A 98 -4.78 -11.57 9.68
N ILE A 99 -5.69 -11.85 8.76
CA ILE A 99 -5.74 -11.24 7.44
C ILE A 99 -6.91 -10.26 7.48
N TYR A 100 -6.61 -8.96 7.52
CA TYR A 100 -7.64 -7.93 7.50
C TYR A 100 -7.93 -7.55 6.06
N LEU A 101 -9.09 -7.95 5.55
CA LEU A 101 -9.53 -7.67 4.19
C LEU A 101 -10.54 -6.54 4.16
N ARG A 102 -10.54 -5.76 3.08
CA ARG A 102 -11.66 -4.85 2.81
C ARG A 102 -12.97 -5.61 2.68
N GLY A 103 -14.08 -4.98 3.06
CA GLY A 103 -15.41 -5.60 3.07
C GLY A 103 -15.88 -6.08 1.70
N GLU A 104 -15.44 -5.42 0.63
CA GLU A 104 -15.77 -5.80 -0.75
C GLU A 104 -15.10 -7.12 -1.17
N PHE A 105 -14.06 -7.57 -0.47
CA PHE A 105 -13.31 -8.80 -0.77
C PHE A 105 -13.87 -10.03 -0.04
N TRP A 106 -15.18 -10.07 0.26
CA TRP A 106 -15.81 -11.20 0.94
C TRP A 106 -15.61 -12.55 0.22
N GLN A 107 -15.58 -12.55 -1.12
CA GLN A 107 -15.29 -13.76 -1.91
C GLN A 107 -13.84 -14.22 -1.76
N VAL A 108 -12.90 -13.28 -1.72
CA VAL A 108 -11.47 -13.55 -1.50
C VAL A 108 -11.26 -14.06 -0.07
N ALA A 109 -11.94 -13.49 0.92
CA ALA A 109 -11.90 -13.96 2.30
C ALA A 109 -12.41 -15.41 2.41
N HIS A 110 -13.56 -15.70 1.80
CA HIS A 110 -14.10 -17.06 1.76
C HIS A 110 -13.14 -18.05 1.09
N TYR A 111 -12.55 -17.66 -0.04
CA TYR A 111 -11.55 -18.47 -0.72
C TYR A 111 -10.30 -18.70 0.15
N LEU A 112 -9.82 -17.67 0.86
CA LEU A 112 -8.69 -17.81 1.78
C LEU A 112 -9.05 -18.70 2.98
N ASP A 113 -10.27 -18.63 3.52
CA ASP A 113 -10.73 -19.54 4.58
C ASP A 113 -10.66 -21.01 4.12
N GLU A 114 -11.06 -21.30 2.87
CA GLU A 114 -10.91 -22.64 2.29
C GLU A 114 -9.43 -23.07 2.23
N LYS A 115 -8.54 -22.17 1.77
CA LYS A 115 -7.09 -22.47 1.70
C LYS A 115 -6.45 -22.61 3.07
N ILE A 116 -6.87 -21.84 4.05
CA ILE A 116 -6.45 -21.97 5.45
C ILE A 116 -6.87 -23.35 5.98
N ALA A 117 -8.13 -23.76 5.75
CA ALA A 117 -8.61 -25.08 6.15
C ALA A 117 -7.85 -26.21 5.44
N GLU A 118 -7.46 -26.05 4.18
CA GLU A 118 -6.58 -27.00 3.48
C GLU A 118 -5.22 -27.15 4.18
N LEU A 119 -4.60 -26.04 4.62
CA LEU A 119 -3.34 -26.07 5.36
C LEU A 119 -3.47 -26.72 6.75
N GLU A 120 -4.58 -26.47 7.45
CA GLU A 120 -4.87 -27.12 8.74
C GLU A 120 -5.07 -28.63 8.56
N ASN A 121 -5.83 -29.06 7.55
CA ASN A 121 -6.03 -30.47 7.23
C ASN A 121 -4.72 -31.18 6.83
N ALA A 122 -3.83 -30.47 6.15
CA ALA A 122 -2.49 -30.94 5.80
C ALA A 122 -1.50 -30.91 6.97
N LYS A 123 -1.89 -30.40 8.15
CA LYS A 123 -1.03 -30.18 9.32
C LYS A 123 0.17 -29.27 9.05
N LEU A 124 0.03 -28.37 8.07
CA LEU A 124 0.99 -27.29 7.80
C LEU A 124 0.65 -26.03 8.59
N LEU A 125 -0.57 -25.95 9.14
CA LEU A 125 -1.04 -24.91 10.04
C LEU A 125 -1.73 -25.56 11.24
N GLY A 126 -1.67 -24.92 12.42
CA GLY A 126 -2.24 -25.44 13.65
C GLY A 126 -1.22 -25.66 14.76
N ASP A 127 -1.38 -26.75 15.52
CA ASP A 127 -0.61 -26.99 16.74
C ASP A 127 0.63 -27.86 16.47
N ASN A 128 1.71 -27.61 17.21
CA ASN A 128 2.95 -28.40 17.20
C ASN A 128 3.51 -28.67 15.80
N LEU A 129 3.68 -27.60 15.03
CA LEU A 129 4.08 -27.64 13.63
C LEU A 129 5.42 -28.35 13.46
N PHE A 130 5.45 -29.30 12.52
CA PHE A 130 6.61 -30.14 12.21
C PHE A 130 7.23 -30.86 13.43
N GLY A 131 6.43 -31.15 14.46
CA GLY A 131 6.90 -31.80 15.69
C GLY A 131 7.63 -30.89 16.68
N THR A 132 7.58 -29.57 16.45
CA THR A 132 8.12 -28.54 17.36
C THR A 132 7.07 -28.10 18.40
N ASP A 133 7.44 -27.18 19.28
CA ASP A 133 6.51 -26.50 20.21
C ASP A 133 5.80 -25.29 19.57
N TYR A 134 6.20 -24.87 18.37
CA TYR A 134 5.58 -23.76 17.68
C TYR A 134 4.19 -24.13 17.14
N SER A 135 3.24 -23.22 17.31
CA SER A 135 1.86 -23.35 16.84
C SER A 135 1.40 -22.03 16.25
N LEU A 136 0.61 -22.07 15.18
CA LEU A 136 0.09 -20.88 14.50
C LEU A 136 -1.35 -21.10 14.04
N ARG A 137 -2.19 -20.09 14.28
CA ARG A 137 -3.54 -19.98 13.71
C ARG A 137 -3.65 -18.73 12.85
N ILE A 138 -4.36 -18.84 11.73
CA ILE A 138 -4.64 -17.72 10.82
C ILE A 138 -6.14 -17.51 10.75
N TYR A 139 -6.57 -16.26 10.85
CA TYR A 139 -7.98 -15.88 10.79
C TYR A 139 -8.19 -14.80 9.74
N THR A 140 -9.23 -14.91 8.92
CA THR A 140 -9.69 -13.77 8.11
C THR A 140 -10.55 -12.83 8.96
N HIS A 141 -10.47 -11.54 8.67
CA HIS A 141 -11.31 -10.52 9.27
C HIS A 141 -11.75 -9.54 8.18
N LEU A 142 -13.07 -9.43 7.99
CA LEU A 142 -13.64 -8.50 7.01
C LEU A 142 -13.88 -7.14 7.65
N GLY A 143 -13.33 -6.09 7.03
CA GLY A 143 -13.78 -4.72 7.22
C GLY A 143 -15.13 -4.46 6.56
N ALA A 144 -15.50 -3.19 6.40
CA ALA A 144 -16.82 -2.79 5.90
C ALA A 144 -16.78 -1.61 4.91
N GLY A 145 -15.75 -1.58 4.05
CA GLY A 145 -15.61 -0.57 3.00
C GLY A 145 -15.20 0.80 3.54
N ALA A 146 -13.99 0.90 4.09
CA ALA A 146 -13.44 2.16 4.59
C ALA A 146 -11.93 2.22 4.36
N TYR A 147 -11.48 3.07 3.44
CA TYR A 147 -10.07 3.25 3.08
C TYR A 147 -9.18 3.58 4.27
N ILE A 148 -9.69 4.38 5.21
CA ILE A 148 -8.96 4.73 6.42
C ILE A 148 -8.61 3.52 7.28
N CYS A 149 -9.35 2.42 7.19
CA CYS A 149 -9.02 1.18 7.89
C CYS A 149 -7.81 0.45 7.30
N GLY A 150 -7.30 0.86 6.13
CA GLY A 150 -6.00 0.41 5.61
C GLY A 150 -4.81 1.08 6.29
N GLU A 151 -5.04 2.17 7.05
CA GLU A 151 -4.00 2.78 7.89
C GLU A 151 -3.68 1.87 9.07
N GLU A 152 -2.39 1.63 9.32
CA GLU A 152 -1.89 0.61 10.25
C GLU A 152 -2.58 0.63 11.63
N THR A 153 -2.80 1.79 12.24
CA THR A 153 -3.37 1.87 13.58
C THR A 153 -4.90 1.92 13.58
N ALA A 154 -5.51 2.49 12.54
CA ALA A 154 -6.97 2.44 12.34
C ALA A 154 -7.46 1.02 12.06
N LEU A 155 -6.65 0.22 11.34
CA LEU A 155 -6.88 -1.20 11.09
C LEU A 155 -7.04 -1.96 12.41
N LEU A 156 -6.11 -1.76 13.35
CA LEU A 156 -6.15 -2.42 14.66
C LEU A 156 -7.38 -2.00 15.47
N GLU A 157 -7.75 -0.73 15.45
CA GLU A 157 -8.98 -0.26 16.12
C GLU A 157 -10.25 -0.87 15.49
N SER A 158 -10.30 -0.97 14.17
CA SER A 158 -11.40 -1.62 13.44
C SER A 158 -11.55 -3.09 13.86
N MET A 159 -10.43 -3.83 13.88
CA MET A 159 -10.39 -5.23 14.32
C MET A 159 -10.81 -5.45 15.78
N GLU A 160 -10.55 -4.46 16.64
CA GLU A 160 -10.98 -4.47 18.04
C GLU A 160 -12.48 -4.17 18.23
N GLY A 161 -13.24 -4.02 17.13
CA GLY A 161 -14.66 -3.70 17.16
C GLY A 161 -14.96 -2.24 17.48
N LYS A 162 -13.95 -1.37 17.41
CA LYS A 162 -14.11 0.07 17.55
C LYS A 162 -14.28 0.72 16.17
N ARG A 163 -14.49 2.03 16.15
CA ARG A 163 -14.45 2.79 14.89
C ARG A 163 -13.02 2.77 14.35
N GLY A 164 -12.85 2.54 13.05
CA GLY A 164 -11.55 2.60 12.35
C GLY A 164 -10.95 4.01 12.30
N GLN A 165 -10.46 4.47 13.45
CA GLN A 165 -9.86 5.78 13.63
C GLN A 165 -8.41 5.60 14.10
N PRO A 166 -7.43 6.24 13.44
CA PRO A 166 -6.02 6.08 13.79
C PRO A 166 -5.72 6.39 15.26
N ARG A 167 -4.74 5.69 15.84
CA ARG A 167 -4.21 5.95 17.18
C ARG A 167 -3.18 7.08 17.15
N LEU A 168 -3.03 7.77 18.27
CA LEU A 168 -1.90 8.70 18.44
C LEU A 168 -0.62 7.87 18.61
N ARG A 169 0.45 8.29 17.94
CA ARG A 169 1.79 7.70 18.08
C ARG A 169 2.68 8.70 18.83
N PRO A 170 3.47 8.27 19.83
CA PRO A 170 3.52 6.95 20.48
C PRO A 170 2.29 6.64 21.40
N PRO A 171 2.06 5.36 21.78
CA PRO A 171 2.86 4.16 21.52
C PRO A 171 2.67 3.58 20.10
N PHE A 172 3.64 2.79 19.63
CA PHE A 172 3.62 2.16 18.29
C PHE A 172 3.13 0.71 18.36
N PRO A 173 2.58 0.14 17.27
CA PRO A 173 2.04 -1.23 17.25
C PRO A 173 2.99 -2.33 17.75
N PRO A 174 4.31 -2.31 17.48
CA PRO A 174 5.23 -3.34 18.00
C PRO A 174 5.32 -3.40 19.52
N SER A 175 4.85 -2.38 20.26
CA SER A 175 4.74 -2.40 21.72
C SER A 175 3.30 -2.38 22.23
N TYR A 176 2.39 -1.69 21.52
CA TYR A 176 0.97 -1.59 21.87
C TYR A 176 0.09 -1.61 20.61
N GLY A 177 -0.20 -2.81 20.12
CA GLY A 177 -0.97 -3.09 18.92
C GLY A 177 -2.35 -3.69 19.22
N LEU A 178 -2.70 -4.76 18.51
CA LEU A 178 -3.99 -5.45 18.61
C LEU A 178 -4.23 -5.95 20.03
N PHE A 179 -5.39 -5.63 20.60
CA PHE A 179 -5.78 -5.93 21.99
C PHE A 179 -4.77 -5.42 23.04
N GLY A 180 -4.04 -4.35 22.71
CA GLY A 180 -2.98 -3.79 23.54
C GLY A 180 -1.72 -4.67 23.62
N LYS A 181 -1.53 -5.57 22.64
CA LYS A 181 -0.41 -6.50 22.57
C LYS A 181 0.53 -6.20 21.39
N PRO A 182 1.82 -6.56 21.47
CA PRO A 182 2.78 -6.36 20.40
C PRO A 182 2.27 -6.94 19.08
N THR A 183 2.24 -6.10 18.05
CA THR A 183 1.68 -6.47 16.75
C THR A 183 2.50 -5.87 15.61
N ILE A 184 2.81 -6.70 14.61
CA ILE A 184 3.29 -6.23 13.31
C ILE A 184 2.15 -6.23 12.31
N VAL A 185 2.04 -5.14 11.55
CA VAL A 185 1.17 -5.04 10.37
C VAL A 185 2.03 -4.99 9.11
N ASN A 186 1.84 -5.91 8.16
CA ASN A 186 2.49 -5.83 6.85
C ASN A 186 1.50 -6.06 5.71
N ASN A 187 1.75 -5.42 4.57
CA ASN A 187 0.92 -5.56 3.37
C ASN A 187 1.12 -6.92 2.70
N VAL A 188 0.09 -7.43 2.01
CA VAL A 188 0.08 -8.71 1.28
C VAL A 188 1.30 -8.89 0.37
N GLU A 189 1.60 -7.91 -0.49
CA GLU A 189 2.77 -7.98 -1.38
C GLU A 189 4.09 -8.08 -0.60
N THR A 190 4.20 -7.43 0.57
CA THR A 190 5.42 -7.52 1.39
C THR A 190 5.66 -8.96 1.84
N LEU A 191 4.60 -9.62 2.32
CA LEU A 191 4.65 -10.99 2.80
C LEU A 191 4.94 -11.98 1.67
N THR A 192 4.38 -11.73 0.48
CA THR A 192 4.55 -12.59 -0.72
C THR A 192 6.01 -12.72 -1.17
N ASN A 193 6.85 -11.73 -0.86
CA ASN A 193 8.29 -11.76 -1.17
C ASN A 193 9.10 -12.64 -0.19
N VAL A 194 8.58 -12.88 1.03
CA VAL A 194 9.33 -13.52 2.12
C VAL A 194 9.75 -14.96 1.82
N PRO A 195 8.90 -15.85 1.26
CA PRO A 195 9.31 -17.23 0.99
C PRO A 195 10.51 -17.33 0.04
N ALA A 196 10.53 -16.50 -1.01
CA ALA A 196 11.63 -16.47 -1.98
C ALA A 196 12.93 -15.94 -1.35
N ILE A 197 12.84 -14.93 -0.48
CA ILE A 197 13.96 -14.42 0.30
C ILE A 197 14.56 -15.51 1.19
N ILE A 198 13.72 -16.28 1.89
CA ILE A 198 14.21 -17.40 2.73
C ILE A 198 14.85 -18.50 1.89
N THR A 199 14.27 -18.81 0.73
CA THR A 199 14.73 -19.88 -0.15
C THR A 199 16.10 -19.57 -0.75
N ASN A 200 16.28 -18.35 -1.25
CA ASN A 200 17.44 -17.96 -2.06
C ASN A 200 18.48 -17.15 -1.28
N GLY A 201 18.16 -16.71 -0.06
CA GLY A 201 18.99 -15.82 0.75
C GLY A 201 18.65 -14.34 0.58
N GLY A 202 19.01 -13.53 1.58
CA GLY A 202 18.76 -12.09 1.57
C GLY A 202 19.55 -11.37 0.47
N GLU A 203 20.81 -11.76 0.26
CA GLU A 203 21.70 -11.19 -0.74
C GLU A 203 21.19 -11.41 -2.16
N TRP A 204 20.50 -12.53 -2.42
CA TRP A 204 19.85 -12.78 -3.71
C TRP A 204 18.77 -11.73 -3.99
N TYR A 205 17.93 -11.42 -3.01
CA TYR A 205 16.87 -10.43 -3.18
C TYR A 205 17.44 -9.01 -3.25
N GLN A 206 18.49 -8.72 -2.48
CA GLN A 206 19.20 -7.44 -2.54
C GLN A 206 19.84 -7.18 -3.90
N ALA A 207 20.27 -8.23 -4.61
CA ALA A 207 20.81 -8.13 -5.96
C ALA A 207 19.74 -7.81 -7.03
N LEU A 208 18.46 -7.85 -6.67
CA LEU A 208 17.35 -7.39 -7.52
C LEU A 208 17.08 -5.90 -7.27
N GLY A 209 16.68 -5.17 -8.29
CA GLY A 209 16.29 -3.76 -8.16
C GLY A 209 17.47 -2.79 -8.36
N THR A 210 17.48 -1.71 -7.59
CA THR A 210 18.53 -0.67 -7.64
C THR A 210 19.43 -0.73 -6.40
N GLU A 211 20.56 -0.01 -6.42
CA GLU A 211 21.48 0.07 -5.28
C GLU A 211 20.77 0.56 -3.99
N ASP A 212 19.84 1.50 -4.13
CA ASP A 212 19.11 2.09 -3.01
C ASP A 212 17.79 1.36 -2.67
N THR A 213 17.23 0.57 -3.60
CA THR A 213 15.95 -0.12 -3.41
C THR A 213 15.99 -1.55 -3.93
N ALA A 214 16.05 -2.48 -2.99
CA ALA A 214 16.09 -3.91 -3.28
C ALA A 214 14.73 -4.49 -3.71
N GLY A 215 14.81 -5.48 -4.59
CA GLY A 215 13.74 -6.39 -4.92
C GLY A 215 12.95 -6.04 -6.17
N VAL A 216 11.76 -6.64 -6.21
CA VAL A 216 10.73 -6.42 -7.22
C VAL A 216 9.53 -5.70 -6.61
N LYS A 217 8.70 -5.14 -7.49
CA LYS A 217 7.44 -4.48 -7.15
C LYS A 217 6.37 -4.90 -8.15
N VAL A 218 5.17 -5.13 -7.66
CA VAL A 218 3.98 -5.23 -8.49
C VAL A 218 3.47 -3.82 -8.76
N PHE A 219 3.61 -3.35 -10.00
CA PHE A 219 3.11 -2.07 -10.47
C PHE A 219 1.69 -2.21 -10.98
N SER A 220 0.72 -1.54 -10.34
CA SER A 220 -0.67 -1.50 -10.80
C SER A 220 -0.84 -0.36 -11.82
N LEU A 221 -0.87 -0.68 -13.11
CA LEU A 221 -0.97 0.29 -14.19
C LEU A 221 -2.43 0.48 -14.63
N SER A 222 -2.92 1.73 -14.58
CA SER A 222 -4.29 2.09 -14.93
C SER A 222 -4.39 3.48 -15.58
N GLY A 223 -5.61 3.89 -15.95
CA GLY A 223 -5.86 5.16 -16.64
C GLY A 223 -5.85 5.02 -18.16
N ARG A 224 -5.33 6.02 -18.87
CA ARG A 224 -5.34 6.13 -20.33
C ARG A 224 -4.24 5.29 -20.99
N VAL A 225 -4.21 3.98 -20.73
CA VAL A 225 -3.25 3.02 -21.32
C VAL A 225 -3.95 1.89 -22.08
N ASN A 226 -3.31 1.33 -23.11
CA ASN A 226 -3.92 0.28 -23.94
C ASN A 226 -4.04 -1.08 -23.22
N LYS A 227 -3.12 -1.38 -22.30
CA LYS A 227 -3.08 -2.62 -21.53
C LYS A 227 -2.93 -2.30 -20.04
N PRO A 228 -4.00 -1.90 -19.34
CA PRO A 228 -3.96 -1.76 -17.89
C PRO A 228 -3.84 -3.15 -17.24
N GLY A 229 -3.21 -3.22 -16.06
CA GLY A 229 -2.98 -4.47 -15.37
C GLY A 229 -1.89 -4.37 -14.31
N ASN A 230 -1.64 -5.48 -13.61
CA ASN A 230 -0.50 -5.58 -12.70
C ASN A 230 0.72 -6.14 -13.43
N TYR A 231 1.88 -5.54 -13.18
CA TYR A 231 3.14 -5.96 -13.75
C TYR A 231 4.19 -6.10 -12.65
N GLU A 232 4.67 -7.32 -12.41
CA GLU A 232 5.80 -7.57 -11.51
C GLU A 232 7.10 -7.26 -12.26
N LEU A 233 7.80 -6.21 -11.80
CA LEU A 233 9.02 -5.71 -12.43
C LEU A 233 10.05 -5.37 -11.32
N PRO A 234 11.36 -5.45 -11.60
CA PRO A 234 12.36 -5.00 -10.65
C PRO A 234 12.25 -3.50 -10.39
N PHE A 235 12.63 -3.05 -9.19
CA PHE A 235 12.83 -1.62 -8.97
C PHE A 235 13.85 -1.06 -9.97
N GLY A 236 13.63 0.18 -10.39
CA GLY A 236 14.47 0.84 -11.39
C GLY A 236 13.96 0.73 -12.83
N THR A 237 12.94 -0.09 -13.11
CA THR A 237 12.19 0.02 -14.37
C THR A 237 11.61 1.43 -14.51
N THR A 238 11.74 2.06 -15.68
CA THR A 238 11.30 3.45 -15.87
C THR A 238 9.79 3.55 -16.12
N PHE A 239 9.22 4.73 -15.88
CA PHE A 239 7.82 5.00 -16.25
C PHE A 239 7.57 4.73 -17.74
N ARG A 240 8.51 5.10 -18.62
CA ARG A 240 8.43 4.84 -20.07
C ARG A 240 8.32 3.36 -20.37
N GLU A 241 9.17 2.54 -19.75
CA GLU A 241 9.13 1.10 -19.96
C GLU A 241 7.79 0.52 -19.51
N LEU A 242 7.32 0.86 -18.31
CA LEU A 242 6.02 0.38 -17.83
C LEU A 242 4.88 0.82 -18.77
N ILE A 243 4.80 2.10 -19.14
CA ILE A 243 3.67 2.65 -19.91
C ILE A 243 3.69 2.16 -21.37
N PHE A 244 4.83 2.24 -22.04
CA PHE A 244 4.90 2.00 -23.49
C PHE A 244 5.23 0.55 -23.85
N LYS A 245 6.14 -0.11 -23.12
CA LYS A 245 6.53 -1.49 -23.43
C LYS A 245 5.52 -2.48 -22.84
N HIS A 246 5.16 -2.33 -21.56
CA HIS A 246 4.25 -3.26 -20.87
C HIS A 246 2.78 -2.86 -21.05
N GLY A 247 2.47 -1.59 -20.84
CA GLY A 247 1.13 -1.00 -20.96
C GLY A 247 0.66 -0.77 -22.40
N GLY A 248 1.52 -0.98 -23.39
CA GLY A 248 1.17 -0.87 -24.81
C GLY A 248 0.91 0.56 -25.28
N GLY A 249 1.39 1.57 -24.57
CA GLY A 249 1.23 2.98 -24.92
C GLY A 249 -0.12 3.58 -24.51
N ILE A 250 -0.35 4.80 -24.95
CA ILE A 250 -1.54 5.60 -24.62
C ILE A 250 -2.69 5.26 -25.57
N ILE A 251 -3.91 5.30 -25.06
CA ILE A 251 -5.13 5.07 -25.86
C ILE A 251 -5.20 6.13 -26.97
N ASP A 252 -5.47 5.69 -28.21
CA ASP A 252 -5.58 6.54 -29.40
C ASP A 252 -4.33 7.40 -29.71
N ASP A 253 -3.15 7.03 -29.19
CA ASP A 253 -1.88 7.74 -29.35
C ASP A 253 -1.95 9.23 -28.93
N VAL A 254 -2.89 9.57 -28.05
CA VAL A 254 -2.99 10.92 -27.47
C VAL A 254 -1.71 11.21 -26.66
N PRO A 255 -1.18 12.44 -26.69
CA PRO A 255 -0.05 12.79 -25.84
C PRO A 255 -0.36 12.58 -24.36
N ILE A 256 0.59 11.99 -23.63
CA ILE A 256 0.51 11.84 -22.18
C ILE A 256 0.67 13.21 -21.52
N LYS A 257 -0.14 13.49 -20.50
CA LYS A 257 -0.17 14.77 -19.78
C LYS A 257 0.40 14.65 -18.38
N ALA A 258 -0.08 13.66 -17.61
CA ALA A 258 0.26 13.53 -16.20
C ALA A 258 0.31 12.07 -15.74
N ILE A 259 1.09 11.83 -14.68
CA ILE A 259 1.21 10.53 -14.01
C ILE A 259 0.96 10.72 -12.51
N MET A 260 0.15 9.86 -11.91
CA MET A 260 0.11 9.66 -10.46
C MET A 260 0.79 8.34 -10.14
N ALA A 261 1.87 8.37 -9.34
CA ALA A 261 2.73 7.19 -9.11
C ALA A 261 2.26 6.29 -7.95
N ALA A 262 1.34 6.77 -7.11
CA ALA A 262 0.91 6.10 -5.89
C ALA A 262 -0.62 6.13 -5.71
N GLY A 263 -1.38 5.98 -6.80
CA GLY A 263 -2.83 6.07 -6.75
C GLY A 263 -3.32 7.50 -6.52
N ALA A 264 -4.52 7.65 -5.96
CA ALA A 264 -5.12 8.96 -5.70
C ALA A 264 -4.37 9.79 -4.63
N SER A 265 -3.58 9.14 -3.77
CA SER A 265 -2.77 9.77 -2.71
C SER A 265 -1.50 10.45 -3.21
N SER A 266 -1.16 10.32 -4.50
CA SER A 266 0.09 10.84 -5.04
C SER A 266 0.00 12.29 -5.52
N SER A 267 1.18 12.91 -5.59
CA SER A 267 1.43 14.11 -6.38
C SER A 267 1.14 13.86 -7.86
N MET A 268 0.73 14.89 -8.60
CA MET A 268 0.64 14.84 -10.06
C MET A 268 1.99 15.16 -10.69
N ILE A 269 2.54 14.21 -11.42
CA ILE A 269 3.82 14.36 -12.13
C ILE A 269 3.51 14.81 -13.56
N VAL A 270 4.18 15.87 -14.04
CA VAL A 270 4.14 16.25 -15.46
C VAL A 270 4.84 15.17 -16.26
N ALA A 271 4.17 14.62 -17.27
CA ALA A 271 4.70 13.49 -18.04
C ALA A 271 5.69 13.91 -19.14
N ASP A 272 6.74 14.64 -18.77
CA ASP A 272 7.82 15.03 -19.68
C ASP A 272 8.86 13.91 -19.86
N GLU A 273 9.85 14.13 -20.73
CA GLU A 273 10.92 13.15 -21.01
C GLU A 273 11.70 12.77 -19.74
N LYS A 274 11.93 13.73 -18.81
CA LYS A 274 12.60 13.45 -17.53
C LYS A 274 11.76 12.49 -16.69
N ALA A 275 10.46 12.76 -16.54
CA ALA A 275 9.56 11.91 -15.78
C ALA A 275 9.46 10.52 -16.40
N LEU A 276 9.30 10.41 -17.72
CA LEU A 276 9.22 9.14 -18.44
C LEU A 276 10.50 8.31 -18.28
N ASP A 277 11.68 8.92 -18.31
CA ASP A 277 12.96 8.22 -18.16
C ASP A 277 13.40 8.03 -16.70
N THR A 278 12.62 8.52 -15.73
CA THR A 278 12.93 8.34 -14.32
C THR A 278 12.72 6.87 -13.91
N PRO A 279 13.73 6.23 -13.29
CA PRO A 279 13.57 4.90 -12.69
C PRO A 279 12.51 4.91 -11.60
N MET A 280 11.62 3.91 -11.58
CA MET A 280 10.61 3.77 -10.53
C MET A 280 11.24 3.07 -9.32
N ASP A 281 11.87 3.86 -8.47
CA ASP A 281 12.31 3.50 -7.12
C ASP A 281 12.05 4.68 -6.15
N TYR A 282 12.20 4.45 -4.85
CA TYR A 282 11.82 5.45 -3.85
C TYR A 282 12.67 6.73 -3.91
N ALA A 283 13.94 6.65 -4.28
CA ALA A 283 14.84 7.80 -4.31
C ALA A 283 14.67 8.58 -5.61
N SER A 284 14.62 7.89 -6.74
CA SER A 284 14.50 8.45 -8.08
C SER A 284 13.18 9.20 -8.26
N VAL A 285 12.05 8.63 -7.82
CA VAL A 285 10.73 9.29 -7.96
C VAL A 285 10.64 10.57 -7.11
N ARG A 286 11.34 10.63 -5.98
CA ARG A 286 11.42 11.86 -5.16
C ARG A 286 12.10 13.02 -5.88
N THR A 287 12.94 12.76 -6.88
CA THR A 287 13.55 13.82 -7.71
C THR A 287 12.55 14.50 -8.66
N LEU A 288 11.32 13.99 -8.72
CA LEU A 288 10.15 14.57 -9.40
C LEU A 288 9.18 15.25 -8.42
N ASP A 289 9.60 15.47 -7.17
CA ASP A 289 8.78 16.00 -6.08
C ASP A 289 7.47 15.19 -5.92
N ALA A 290 7.62 13.86 -5.91
CA ALA A 290 6.56 12.87 -5.79
C ALA A 290 7.06 11.63 -5.03
N ASP A 291 6.15 10.77 -4.59
CA ASP A 291 6.48 9.49 -3.97
C ASP A 291 5.90 8.32 -4.77
N LEU A 292 6.61 7.19 -4.78
CA LEU A 292 6.16 5.97 -5.47
C LEU A 292 5.04 5.23 -4.70
N GLY A 293 4.98 5.37 -3.36
CA GLY A 293 3.93 4.79 -2.52
C GLY A 293 3.62 3.32 -2.82
N SER A 294 2.35 3.01 -3.15
CA SER A 294 1.90 1.64 -3.48
C SER A 294 2.33 1.16 -4.87
N ALA A 295 3.00 2.00 -5.66
CA ALA A 295 3.33 1.82 -7.07
C ALA A 295 2.10 1.59 -7.96
N SER A 296 1.05 2.37 -7.69
CA SER A 296 -0.21 2.36 -8.43
C SER A 296 -0.21 3.50 -9.42
N ILE A 297 0.18 3.20 -10.65
CA ILE A 297 0.44 4.16 -11.70
C ILE A 297 -0.87 4.47 -12.41
N ILE A 298 -1.38 5.70 -12.24
CA ILE A 298 -2.54 6.21 -12.99
C ILE A 298 -2.02 7.18 -14.05
N VAL A 299 -2.23 6.83 -15.31
CA VAL A 299 -1.79 7.63 -16.47
C VAL A 299 -2.94 8.47 -17.00
N MET A 300 -2.68 9.75 -17.25
CA MET A 300 -3.62 10.70 -17.84
C MET A 300 -3.03 11.28 -19.13
N ASP A 301 -3.87 11.39 -20.16
CA ASP A 301 -3.52 12.02 -21.43
C ASP A 301 -4.15 13.42 -21.55
N GLU A 302 -3.89 14.11 -22.67
CA GLU A 302 -4.39 15.46 -22.92
C GLU A 302 -5.93 15.56 -23.03
N THR A 303 -6.67 14.44 -23.01
CA THR A 303 -8.15 14.48 -23.01
C THR A 303 -8.76 14.69 -21.62
N ILE A 304 -7.93 14.67 -20.57
CA ILE A 304 -8.37 14.72 -19.18
C ILE A 304 -8.05 16.09 -18.56
N ASP A 305 -9.09 16.77 -18.09
CA ASP A 305 -8.94 18.01 -17.33
C ASP A 305 -8.48 17.70 -15.88
N ILE A 306 -7.46 18.41 -15.41
CA ILE A 306 -6.85 18.15 -14.09
C ILE A 306 -7.75 18.64 -12.94
N ASP A 307 -8.55 19.68 -13.15
CA ASP A 307 -9.56 20.13 -12.18
C ASP A 307 -10.59 19.02 -11.86
N TRP A 308 -10.99 18.25 -12.87
CA TRP A 308 -11.88 17.11 -12.72
C TRP A 308 -11.23 15.99 -11.92
N VAL A 309 -9.96 15.68 -12.20
CA VAL A 309 -9.21 14.65 -11.45
C VAL A 309 -9.14 15.02 -9.97
N ILE A 310 -8.75 16.26 -9.66
CA ILE A 310 -8.71 16.75 -8.28
C ILE A 310 -10.09 16.70 -7.62
N ASN A 311 -11.15 17.07 -8.34
CA ASN A 311 -12.52 16.96 -7.83
C ASN A 311 -12.87 15.52 -7.41
N LYS A 312 -12.50 14.52 -8.22
CA LYS A 312 -12.72 13.10 -7.90
C LYS A 312 -11.87 12.64 -6.72
N THR A 313 -10.58 12.98 -6.72
CA THR A 313 -9.66 12.64 -5.62
C THR A 313 -10.12 13.22 -4.30
N ILE A 314 -10.54 14.49 -4.27
CA ILE A 314 -11.03 15.14 -3.04
C ILE A 314 -12.39 14.58 -2.63
N SER A 315 -13.27 14.25 -3.57
CA SER A 315 -14.52 13.57 -3.25
C SER A 315 -14.26 12.23 -2.56
N PHE A 316 -13.25 11.47 -3.01
CA PHE A 316 -12.82 10.23 -2.37
C PHE A 316 -12.30 10.48 -0.96
N PHE A 317 -11.30 11.34 -0.76
CA PHE A 317 -10.74 11.58 0.57
C PHE A 317 -11.72 12.23 1.56
N LYS A 318 -12.66 13.05 1.07
CA LYS A 318 -13.77 13.55 1.88
C LYS A 318 -14.71 12.44 2.33
N HIS A 319 -14.97 11.45 1.48
CA HIS A 319 -15.81 10.30 1.81
C HIS A 319 -15.10 9.37 2.81
N GLU A 320 -13.82 9.14 2.58
CA GLU A 320 -13.01 8.16 3.30
C GLU A 320 -12.31 8.70 4.57
N SER A 321 -12.40 10.00 4.83
CA SER A 321 -11.91 10.57 6.08
C SER A 321 -12.69 9.99 7.28
N CYS A 322 -11.99 9.43 8.26
CA CYS A 322 -12.62 8.97 9.50
C CYS A 322 -13.17 10.12 10.38
N GLY A 323 -12.88 11.37 10.02
CA GLY A 323 -13.39 12.56 10.69
C GLY A 323 -12.78 12.85 12.06
N LYS A 324 -11.68 12.21 12.48
CA LYS A 324 -11.10 12.41 13.82
C LYS A 324 -10.41 13.76 13.98
N CYS A 325 -9.52 14.14 13.07
CA CYS A 325 -8.79 15.41 13.14
C CYS A 325 -9.53 16.53 12.38
N THR A 326 -9.68 17.69 13.03
CA THR A 326 -10.38 18.85 12.44
C THR A 326 -9.78 19.32 11.11
N PRO A 327 -8.45 19.44 10.94
CA PRO A 327 -7.87 19.87 9.67
C PRO A 327 -8.27 18.96 8.50
N CYS A 328 -8.22 17.65 8.68
CA CYS A 328 -8.65 16.69 7.65
C CYS A 328 -10.17 16.70 7.45
N ARG A 329 -10.96 16.64 8.53
CA ARG A 329 -12.43 16.53 8.47
C ARG A 329 -13.07 17.73 7.78
N GLU A 330 -12.73 18.93 8.26
CA GLU A 330 -13.31 20.18 7.75
C GLU A 330 -12.59 20.63 6.48
N GLY A 331 -11.28 20.43 6.39
CA GLY A 331 -10.49 20.82 5.23
C GLY A 331 -10.88 20.05 3.97
N ASN A 332 -11.04 18.72 4.03
CA ASN A 332 -11.52 17.95 2.88
C ASN A 332 -12.93 18.33 2.46
N TYR A 333 -13.82 18.62 3.43
CA TYR A 333 -15.16 19.13 3.11
C TYR A 333 -15.11 20.48 2.39
N TRP A 334 -14.24 21.39 2.84
CA TRP A 334 -14.08 22.70 2.21
C TRP A 334 -13.47 22.59 0.81
N MET A 335 -12.37 21.84 0.65
CA MET A 335 -11.76 21.58 -0.66
C MET A 335 -12.75 20.93 -1.62
N HIS A 336 -13.60 20.02 -1.15
CA HIS A 336 -14.63 19.40 -1.98
C HIS A 336 -15.61 20.43 -2.55
N ASN A 337 -16.11 21.36 -1.73
CA ASN A 337 -17.02 22.40 -2.20
C ASN A 337 -16.35 23.36 -3.21
N LEU A 338 -15.07 23.70 -3.00
CA LEU A 338 -14.31 24.54 -3.93
C LEU A 338 -14.10 23.84 -5.27
N THR A 339 -13.64 22.59 -5.25
CA THR A 339 -13.42 21.79 -6.47
C THR A 339 -14.71 21.54 -7.24
N GLN A 340 -15.86 21.34 -6.57
CA GLN A 340 -17.16 21.24 -7.24
C GLN A 340 -17.51 22.52 -8.01
N ARG A 341 -17.29 23.70 -7.41
CA ARG A 341 -17.55 25.00 -8.06
C ARG A 341 -16.61 25.26 -9.23
N ILE A 342 -15.30 25.01 -9.04
CA ILE A 342 -14.28 25.14 -10.08
C ILE A 342 -14.64 24.24 -11.27
N HIS A 343 -14.92 22.96 -11.00
CA HIS A 343 -15.23 22.00 -12.05
C HIS A 343 -16.54 22.28 -12.80
N ALA A 344 -17.55 22.84 -12.13
CA ALA A 344 -18.80 23.27 -12.76
C ALA A 344 -18.64 24.55 -13.64
N GLY A 345 -17.46 25.17 -13.63
CA GLY A 345 -17.21 26.44 -14.32
C GLY A 345 -17.82 27.66 -13.62
N ASP A 346 -18.16 27.54 -12.33
CA ASP A 346 -18.68 28.62 -11.48
C ASP A 346 -17.63 29.12 -10.47
N GLY A 347 -16.38 28.64 -10.59
CA GLY A 347 -15.23 29.05 -9.78
C GLY A 347 -14.51 30.28 -10.34
N SER A 348 -14.03 31.15 -9.45
CA SER A 348 -13.14 32.26 -9.79
C SER A 348 -11.67 31.89 -9.56
N ARG A 349 -10.74 32.77 -9.99
CA ARG A 349 -9.31 32.62 -9.65
C ARG A 349 -9.08 32.64 -8.14
N ASP A 350 -9.85 33.44 -7.40
CA ASP A 350 -9.78 33.51 -5.94
C ASP A 350 -10.20 32.18 -5.30
N ASP A 351 -11.13 31.42 -5.91
CA ASP A 351 -11.50 30.09 -5.44
C ASP A 351 -10.36 29.08 -5.60
N VAL A 352 -9.57 29.19 -6.68
CA VAL A 352 -8.38 28.35 -6.91
C VAL A 352 -7.28 28.67 -5.89
N GLU A 353 -7.02 29.96 -5.65
CA GLU A 353 -6.07 30.39 -4.61
C GLU A 353 -6.52 29.96 -3.21
N LEU A 354 -7.82 30.08 -2.91
CA LEU A 354 -8.38 29.60 -1.66
C LEU A 354 -8.25 28.07 -1.52
N LEU A 355 -8.50 27.31 -2.59
CA LEU A 355 -8.31 25.85 -2.60
C LEU A 355 -6.87 25.47 -2.24
N TYR A 356 -5.89 26.12 -2.86
CA TYR A 356 -4.47 25.93 -2.54
C TYR A 356 -4.16 26.26 -1.08
N ASN A 357 -4.64 27.40 -0.58
CA ASN A 357 -4.44 27.84 0.80
C ASN A 357 -5.06 26.89 1.82
N VAL A 358 -6.23 26.31 1.53
CA VAL A 358 -6.86 25.31 2.40
C VAL A 358 -5.99 24.05 2.45
N ALA A 359 -5.49 23.58 1.31
CA ALA A 359 -4.62 22.41 1.22
C ALA A 359 -3.32 22.59 2.03
N GLU A 360 -2.61 23.71 1.85
CA GLU A 360 -1.39 24.03 2.64
C GLU A 360 -1.69 24.12 4.15
N ASN A 361 -2.91 24.52 4.54
CA ASN A 361 -3.29 24.58 5.94
C ASN A 361 -3.51 23.21 6.59
N ILE A 362 -3.73 22.14 5.83
CA ILE A 362 -3.87 20.76 6.32
C ILE A 362 -2.51 20.11 6.57
N LYS A 363 -1.51 20.46 5.75
CA LYS A 363 -0.14 19.94 5.74
C LYS A 363 0.50 19.94 7.12
N GLY A 364 1.00 18.78 7.55
CA GLY A 364 1.67 18.53 8.82
C GLY A 364 0.78 18.62 10.06
N LYS A 365 -0.54 18.80 9.92
CA LYS A 365 -1.45 19.06 11.07
C LYS A 365 -2.46 17.94 11.32
N CYS A 366 -2.33 16.82 10.62
CA CYS A 366 -3.23 15.67 10.75
C CYS A 366 -2.62 14.54 11.58
N LEU A 367 -3.49 13.73 12.20
CA LEU A 367 -3.10 12.58 13.02
C LEU A 367 -2.44 11.45 12.21
N CYS A 368 -2.88 11.27 10.96
CA CYS A 368 -2.41 10.22 10.07
C CYS A 368 -2.12 10.79 8.68
N ALA A 369 -1.47 9.98 7.85
CA ALA A 369 -0.99 10.38 6.53
C ALA A 369 -2.11 10.70 5.53
N LEU A 370 -3.37 10.27 5.77
CA LEU A 370 -4.52 10.65 4.92
C LEU A 370 -4.62 12.17 4.73
N GLY A 371 -4.27 12.96 5.77
CA GLY A 371 -4.22 14.42 5.64
C GLY A 371 -3.27 14.89 4.53
N GLU A 372 -2.05 14.33 4.49
CA GLU A 372 -1.07 14.61 3.44
C GLU A 372 -1.55 14.09 2.08
N PHE A 373 -2.03 12.85 2.03
CA PHE A 373 -2.51 12.21 0.80
C PHE A 373 -3.62 13.01 0.14
N SER A 374 -4.53 13.58 0.95
CA SER A 374 -5.65 14.37 0.44
C SER A 374 -5.26 15.69 -0.19
N ILE A 375 -4.06 16.21 0.05
CA ILE A 375 -3.62 17.52 -0.46
C ILE A 375 -2.62 17.42 -1.60
N GLN A 376 -1.92 16.29 -1.78
CA GLN A 376 -0.86 16.16 -2.79
C GLN A 376 -1.35 16.51 -4.20
N ALA A 377 -2.46 15.90 -4.63
CA ALA A 377 -3.05 16.13 -5.95
C ALA A 377 -3.52 17.59 -6.12
N VAL A 378 -3.99 18.24 -5.04
CA VAL A 378 -4.44 19.64 -5.06
C VAL A 378 -3.26 20.58 -5.29
N LEU A 379 -2.24 20.48 -4.44
CA LEU A 379 -1.08 21.37 -4.46
C LEU A 379 -0.34 21.24 -5.80
N THR A 380 0.02 20.01 -6.15
CA THR A 380 0.81 19.75 -7.36
C THR A 380 -0.01 19.93 -8.64
N GLY A 381 -1.31 19.64 -8.62
CA GLY A 381 -2.19 19.89 -9.75
C GLY A 381 -2.28 21.36 -10.10
N ILE A 382 -2.50 22.23 -9.11
CA ILE A 382 -2.56 23.69 -9.31
C ILE A 382 -1.20 24.25 -9.73
N GLU A 383 -0.11 23.81 -9.10
CA GLU A 383 1.25 24.30 -9.39
C GLU A 383 1.73 23.90 -10.79
N ARG A 384 1.45 22.67 -11.21
CA ARG A 384 2.05 22.07 -12.41
C ARG A 384 1.14 22.15 -13.63
N PHE A 385 -0.17 22.29 -13.42
CA PHE A 385 -1.18 22.37 -14.49
C PHE A 385 -2.10 23.60 -14.33
N PRO A 386 -1.56 24.83 -14.19
CA PRO A 386 -2.38 26.02 -13.93
C PRO A 386 -3.41 26.30 -15.04
N ASN A 387 -3.12 25.90 -16.28
CA ASN A 387 -4.01 26.07 -17.42
C ASN A 387 -5.34 25.31 -17.26
N ASP A 388 -5.35 24.19 -16.54
CA ASP A 388 -6.55 23.41 -16.25
C ASP A 388 -7.51 24.10 -15.26
N PHE A 389 -7.06 25.19 -14.63
CA PHE A 389 -7.83 25.96 -13.65
C PHE A 389 -8.24 27.34 -14.16
N GLU A 390 -7.96 27.66 -15.43
CA GLU A 390 -8.44 28.90 -16.02
C GLU A 390 -9.97 28.90 -16.16
N PRO A 391 -10.65 30.02 -15.91
CA PRO A 391 -12.09 30.10 -16.09
C PRO A 391 -12.47 29.69 -17.51
N LYS A 392 -13.22 28.60 -17.65
CA LYS A 392 -13.73 28.14 -18.95
C LYS A 392 -14.57 29.27 -19.54
N VAL A 393 -14.12 29.87 -20.64
CA VAL A 393 -14.86 30.92 -21.37
C VAL A 393 -16.16 30.28 -21.86
N ARG A 394 -17.29 30.69 -21.27
CA ARG A 394 -18.63 30.22 -21.67
C ARG A 394 -19.11 30.87 -22.96
#